data_AF-A0A2K3LCY6-F1
#
_entry.id   AF-A0A2K3LCY6-F1
#
_cell.length_a   1.000
_cell.length_b   1.000
_cell.length_c   1.000
_cell.angle_alpha   90.00
_cell.angle_beta   90.00
_cell.angle_gamma   90.00
#
_symmetry.space_group_name_H-M   'P 1'
#
loop_
_entity.id
_entity.type
_entity.pdbx_description
1 polymer ?
#
loop_
_entity_poly.entity_id
_entity_poly.type
_entity_poly.pdbx_seq_one_letter_code
_entity_poly.pdbx_strand_id
1 'polypeptide(L)'
;MFLLKALPIFMDTIIPSWFTILISAPLVTVFAEILPQAVCSRYGLSFGAKLAPFTHLLLLIFFPITYPASKLLDWALGKEHSVILRRSELKTFVDLHADQAGKGGELSHHETSIITGAMDLTQKTAIDAMTHISETFSLDINSKLDMHTMTQIMSKGHSRVPIHSGNPRNIIGLILVKNLIFCRPEDETPIKNLIIRKIP
;
A
#
# COMPACT_ATOMS: atom_id res chain seq x y z
N MET A 1 -31.01 -13.85 -28.84
CA MET A 1 -30.94 -13.78 -30.32
C MET A 1 -32.31 -13.67 -30.99
N PHE A 2 -33.32 -14.48 -30.62
CA PHE A 2 -34.68 -14.37 -31.19
C PHE A 2 -35.39 -13.05 -30.87
N LEU A 3 -35.26 -12.55 -29.64
CA LEU A 3 -35.88 -11.29 -29.19
C LEU A 3 -35.30 -10.05 -29.92
N LEU A 4 -34.00 -10.10 -30.23
CA LEU A 4 -33.27 -9.09 -30.99
C LEU A 4 -33.81 -8.92 -32.42
N LYS A 5 -34.16 -10.05 -33.06
CA LYS A 5 -34.67 -10.09 -34.43
C LYS A 5 -36.19 -9.86 -34.49
N ALA A 6 -36.92 -10.19 -33.44
CA ALA A 6 -38.37 -10.06 -33.41
C ALA A 6 -38.85 -8.59 -33.33
N LEU A 7 -38.13 -7.72 -32.63
CA LEU A 7 -38.55 -6.33 -32.40
C LEU A 7 -38.58 -5.48 -33.68
N PRO A 8 -37.54 -5.49 -34.55
CA PRO A 8 -37.60 -4.79 -35.84
C PRO A 8 -38.70 -5.35 -36.75
N ILE A 9 -38.88 -6.68 -36.78
CA ILE A 9 -39.89 -7.35 -37.62
C ILE A 9 -41.31 -6.94 -37.21
N PHE A 10 -41.57 -6.84 -35.91
CA PHE A 10 -42.86 -6.39 -35.39
C PHE A 10 -43.11 -4.91 -35.65
N MET A 11 -42.07 -4.06 -35.52
CA MET A 11 -42.17 -2.62 -35.79
C MET A 11 -42.35 -2.30 -37.29
N ASP A 12 -41.78 -3.12 -38.18
CA ASP A 12 -41.92 -3.00 -39.64
C ASP A 12 -43.36 -3.26 -40.12
N THR A 13 -44.18 -3.94 -39.30
CA THR A 13 -45.60 -4.18 -39.59
C THR A 13 -46.47 -2.94 -39.30
N ILE A 14 -45.97 -1.99 -38.51
CA ILE A 14 -46.74 -0.83 -38.01
C ILE A 14 -46.23 0.49 -38.61
N ILE A 15 -44.95 0.56 -38.99
CA ILE A 15 -44.26 1.80 -39.39
C ILE A 15 -43.45 1.59 -40.68
N PRO A 16 -43.34 2.58 -41.59
CA PRO A 16 -42.49 2.49 -42.77
C PRO A 16 -41.04 2.09 -42.46
N SER A 17 -40.51 1.17 -43.27
CA SER A 17 -39.30 0.38 -42.98
C SER A 17 -38.04 1.18 -42.66
N TRP A 18 -37.86 2.36 -43.26
CA TRP A 18 -36.70 3.22 -42.98
C TRP A 18 -36.72 3.77 -41.54
N PHE A 19 -37.91 4.06 -41.01
CA PHE A 19 -38.09 4.55 -39.64
C PHE A 19 -37.96 3.42 -38.62
N THR A 20 -38.42 2.22 -38.97
CA THR A 20 -38.24 1.02 -38.15
C THR A 20 -36.76 0.74 -37.89
N ILE A 21 -35.91 0.81 -38.93
CA ILE A 21 -34.46 0.61 -38.77
C ILE A 21 -33.85 1.70 -37.88
N LEU A 22 -34.23 2.96 -38.13
CA LEU A 22 -33.69 4.12 -37.41
C LEU A 22 -33.96 4.07 -35.90
N ILE A 23 -35.14 3.57 -35.50
CA ILE A 23 -35.55 3.50 -34.09
C ILE A 23 -35.18 2.16 -33.45
N SER A 24 -35.40 1.04 -34.14
CA SER A 24 -35.20 -0.28 -33.54
C SER A 24 -33.71 -0.60 -33.32
N ALA A 25 -32.81 -0.20 -34.23
CA ALA A 25 -31.39 -0.49 -34.10
C ALA A 25 -30.75 0.10 -32.83
N PRO A 26 -30.85 1.41 -32.52
CA PRO A 26 -30.29 1.96 -31.29
C PRO A 26 -31.01 1.44 -30.05
N LEU A 27 -32.34 1.27 -30.10
CA LEU A 27 -33.12 0.76 -28.97
C LEU A 27 -32.66 -0.65 -28.58
N VAL A 28 -32.55 -1.53 -29.57
CA VAL A 28 -32.09 -2.90 -29.37
C VAL A 28 -30.65 -2.92 -28.87
N THR A 29 -29.77 -2.09 -29.41
CA THR A 29 -28.36 -2.00 -28.97
C THR A 29 -28.26 -1.58 -27.51
N VAL A 30 -29.03 -0.57 -27.09
CA VAL A 30 -29.04 -0.09 -25.70
C VAL A 30 -29.53 -1.18 -24.74
N PHE A 31 -30.65 -1.83 -25.07
CA PHE A 31 -31.27 -2.78 -24.14
C PHE A 31 -30.65 -4.18 -24.17
N ALA A 32 -30.16 -4.65 -25.32
CA ALA A 32 -29.64 -6.00 -25.47
C ALA A 32 -28.12 -6.10 -25.24
N GLU A 33 -27.38 -5.00 -25.45
CA GLU A 33 -25.92 -5.01 -25.37
C GLU A 33 -25.42 -4.07 -24.28
N ILE A 34 -25.78 -2.78 -24.33
CA ILE A 34 -25.22 -1.77 -23.42
C ILE A 34 -25.66 -2.00 -21.98
N LEU A 35 -26.96 -2.26 -21.72
CA LEU A 35 -27.45 -2.49 -20.36
C LEU A 35 -26.86 -3.75 -19.72
N PRO A 36 -26.89 -4.94 -20.37
CA PRO A 36 -26.24 -6.13 -19.82
C PRO A 36 -24.74 -5.94 -19.59
N GLN A 37 -24.04 -5.30 -20.55
CA GLN A 37 -22.61 -5.03 -20.42
C GLN A 37 -22.31 -4.08 -19.26
N ALA A 38 -23.11 -3.03 -19.07
CA ALA A 38 -22.95 -2.10 -17.96
C ALA A 38 -23.19 -2.77 -16.59
N VAL A 39 -24.21 -3.64 -16.50
CA VAL A 39 -24.49 -4.41 -15.28
C VAL A 39 -23.38 -5.42 -14.99
N CYS A 40 -22.90 -6.14 -16.01
CA CYS A 40 -21.77 -7.05 -15.89
C CYS A 40 -20.46 -6.33 -15.55
N SER A 41 -20.25 -5.10 -16.01
CA SER A 41 -19.06 -4.31 -15.65
C SER A 41 -19.10 -3.83 -14.21
N ARG A 42 -20.28 -3.48 -13.67
CA ARG A 42 -20.42 -2.96 -12.30
C ARG A 42 -20.51 -4.07 -11.23
N TYR A 43 -21.21 -5.15 -11.53
CA TYR A 43 -21.40 -6.29 -10.62
C TYR A 43 -20.60 -7.53 -11.04
N GLY A 44 -19.58 -7.36 -11.90
CA GLY A 44 -18.82 -8.44 -12.52
C GLY A 44 -18.21 -9.41 -11.51
N LEU A 45 -17.70 -8.91 -10.38
CA LEU A 45 -17.16 -9.76 -9.32
C LEU A 45 -18.23 -10.65 -8.67
N SER A 46 -19.39 -10.09 -8.34
CA SER A 46 -20.49 -10.83 -7.69
C SER A 46 -21.15 -11.84 -8.65
N PHE A 47 -21.37 -11.42 -9.90
CA PHE A 47 -21.93 -12.28 -10.93
C PHE A 47 -20.94 -13.38 -11.34
N GLY A 48 -19.66 -13.02 -11.47
CA GLY A 48 -18.55 -13.94 -11.73
C GLY A 48 -18.39 -14.97 -10.61
N ALA A 49 -18.47 -14.56 -9.34
CA ALA A 49 -18.40 -15.49 -8.21
C ALA A 49 -19.56 -16.51 -8.22
N LYS A 50 -20.78 -16.09 -8.57
CA LYS A 50 -21.94 -16.99 -8.69
C LYS A 50 -21.85 -17.94 -9.89
N LEU A 51 -21.25 -17.48 -10.99
CA LEU A 51 -21.03 -18.29 -12.20
C LEU A 51 -19.76 -19.13 -12.15
N ALA A 52 -18.90 -18.95 -11.16
CA ALA A 52 -17.65 -19.70 -10.98
C ALA A 52 -17.79 -21.24 -11.07
N PRO A 53 -18.81 -21.89 -10.49
CA PRO A 53 -18.96 -23.34 -10.65
C PRO A 53 -19.33 -23.74 -12.09
N PHE A 54 -20.11 -22.91 -12.79
CA PHE A 54 -20.48 -23.15 -14.18
C PHE A 54 -19.29 -22.98 -15.13
N THR A 55 -18.47 -21.95 -14.92
CA THR A 55 -17.26 -21.73 -15.73
C THR A 55 -16.21 -22.81 -15.49
N HIS A 56 -16.08 -23.34 -14.27
CA HIS A 56 -15.21 -24.49 -14.00
C HIS A 56 -15.67 -25.76 -14.73
N LEU A 57 -16.98 -26.01 -14.77
CA LEU A 57 -17.53 -27.13 -15.53
C LEU A 57 -17.23 -26.99 -17.03
N LEU A 58 -17.39 -25.78 -17.57
CA LEU A 58 -17.05 -25.49 -18.97
C LEU A 58 -15.55 -25.70 -19.22
N LEU A 59 -14.70 -25.21 -18.32
CA LEU A 59 -13.25 -25.38 -18.42
C LEU A 59 -12.87 -26.86 -18.43
N LEU A 60 -13.52 -27.69 -17.60
CA LEU A 60 -13.30 -29.13 -17.57
C LEU A 60 -13.68 -29.82 -18.90
N ILE A 61 -14.80 -29.41 -19.51
CA ILE A 61 -15.23 -29.93 -20.82
C ILE A 61 -14.27 -29.51 -21.94
N PHE A 62 -13.81 -28.26 -21.92
CA PHE A 62 -12.92 -27.70 -22.94
C PHE A 62 -11.43 -27.95 -22.65
N PHE A 63 -11.09 -28.51 -21.48
CA PHE A 63 -9.74 -28.85 -21.06
C PHE A 63 -8.88 -29.56 -22.12
N PRO A 64 -9.36 -30.59 -22.85
CA PRO A 64 -8.54 -31.26 -23.87
C PRO A 64 -8.12 -30.34 -25.02
N ILE A 65 -8.83 -29.25 -25.26
CA ILE A 65 -8.56 -28.28 -26.33
C ILE A 65 -7.78 -27.08 -25.79
N THR A 66 -8.17 -26.57 -24.62
CA THR A 66 -7.54 -25.38 -24.02
C THR A 66 -6.13 -25.67 -23.51
N TYR A 67 -5.87 -26.85 -22.96
CA TYR A 67 -4.54 -27.21 -22.44
C TYR A 67 -3.41 -27.15 -23.49
N PRO A 68 -3.53 -27.79 -24.68
CA PRO A 68 -2.49 -27.68 -25.70
C PRO A 68 -2.38 -26.27 -26.29
N ALA A 69 -3.49 -25.55 -26.41
CA ALA A 69 -3.49 -24.16 -26.87
C ALA A 69 -2.74 -23.23 -25.91
N SER A 70 -2.99 -23.35 -24.59
CA SER A 70 -2.25 -22.60 -23.56
C SER A 70 -0.76 -22.96 -23.58
N LYS A 71 -0.42 -24.24 -23.70
CA LYS A 71 0.99 -24.68 -23.73
C LYS A 71 1.75 -24.18 -24.97
N LEU A 72 1.07 -24.09 -26.12
CA LEU A 72 1.62 -23.51 -27.34
C LEU A 72 1.85 -21.99 -27.17
N LEU A 73 0.89 -21.30 -26.55
CA LEU A 73 1.00 -19.88 -26.27
C LEU A 73 2.12 -19.56 -25.27
N ASP A 74 2.23 -20.33 -24.18
CA ASP A 74 3.31 -20.23 -23.18
C ASP A 74 4.69 -20.49 -23.80
N TRP A 75 4.75 -21.35 -24.82
CA TRP A 75 5.99 -21.61 -25.56
C TRP A 75 6.33 -20.46 -26.52
N ALA A 76 5.33 -19.84 -27.16
CA ALA A 76 5.52 -18.76 -28.11
C ALA A 76 5.76 -17.38 -27.46
N LEU A 77 5.08 -17.07 -26.35
CA LEU A 77 5.17 -15.79 -25.64
C LEU A 77 6.09 -15.85 -24.39
N GLY A 78 6.48 -17.05 -23.97
CA GLY A 78 7.18 -17.28 -22.71
C GLY A 78 6.20 -17.43 -21.54
N LYS A 79 6.60 -18.22 -20.52
CA LYS A 79 5.75 -18.51 -19.34
C LYS A 79 5.25 -17.21 -18.73
N GLU A 80 3.93 -17.09 -18.59
CA GLU A 80 3.31 -16.03 -17.80
C GLU A 80 4.02 -15.95 -16.45
N HIS A 81 4.60 -14.79 -16.16
CA HIS A 81 4.98 -14.49 -14.80
C HIS A 81 3.67 -14.46 -14.04
N SER A 82 3.45 -15.44 -13.17
CA SER A 82 2.45 -15.37 -12.09
C SER A 82 2.38 -13.93 -11.61
N VAL A 83 1.18 -13.34 -11.57
CA VAL A 83 0.91 -11.93 -11.24
C VAL A 83 1.39 -11.62 -9.81
N ILE A 84 2.70 -11.61 -9.62
CA ILE A 84 3.38 -11.10 -8.45
C ILE A 84 3.60 -9.65 -8.83
N LEU A 85 2.57 -8.84 -8.56
CA LEU A 85 2.63 -7.41 -8.76
C LEU A 85 3.89 -6.90 -8.05
N ARG A 86 4.80 -6.28 -8.79
CA ARG A 86 6.01 -5.74 -8.19
C ARG A 86 5.60 -4.63 -7.22
N ARG A 87 6.40 -4.38 -6.18
CA ARG A 87 6.09 -3.34 -5.19
C ARG A 87 5.94 -1.96 -5.84
N SER A 88 6.69 -1.66 -6.90
CA SER A 88 6.52 -0.42 -7.68
C SER A 88 5.16 -0.34 -8.35
N GLU A 89 4.69 -1.44 -8.94
CA GLU A 89 3.37 -1.53 -9.59
C GLU A 89 2.25 -1.43 -8.55
N LEU A 90 2.44 -2.03 -7.38
CA LEU A 90 1.48 -1.97 -6.27
C LEU A 90 1.40 -0.56 -5.69
N LYS A 91 2.52 0.17 -5.59
CA LYS A 91 2.54 1.59 -5.19
C LYS A 91 1.78 2.44 -6.20
N THR A 92 2.06 2.29 -7.51
CA THR A 92 1.32 2.98 -8.57
C THR A 92 -0.18 2.65 -8.53
N PHE A 93 -0.55 1.40 -8.26
CA PHE A 93 -1.94 1.00 -8.15
C PHE A 93 -2.66 1.68 -6.98
N VAL A 94 -2.00 1.76 -5.82
CA VAL A 94 -2.53 2.46 -4.64
C VAL A 94 -2.63 3.97 -4.92
N ASP A 95 -1.62 4.57 -5.54
CA ASP A 95 -1.62 6.00 -5.91
C ASP A 95 -2.75 6.35 -6.89
N LEU A 96 -3.03 5.47 -7.87
CA LEU A 96 -4.14 5.65 -8.80
C LEU A 96 -5.50 5.65 -8.08
N HIS A 97 -5.69 4.79 -7.08
CA HIS A 97 -6.92 4.76 -6.29
C HIS A 97 -7.04 5.94 -5.33
N ALA A 98 -5.90 6.47 -4.87
CA ALA A 98 -5.83 7.66 -4.03
C ALA A 98 -6.21 8.94 -4.80
N ASP A 99 -5.73 9.11 -6.03
CA ASP A 99 -6.08 10.26 -6.89
C ASP A 99 -7.57 10.24 -7.30
N GLN A 100 -8.14 9.04 -7.41
CA GLN A 100 -9.57 8.86 -7.66
C GLN A 100 -10.44 9.08 -6.42
N ALA A 101 -9.89 9.26 -5.22
CA ALA A 101 -10.65 9.48 -3.98
C ALA A 101 -11.53 10.74 -4.02
N GLY A 102 -11.19 11.74 -4.85
CA GLY A 102 -12.05 12.91 -5.11
C GLY A 102 -13.23 12.65 -6.06
N LYS A 103 -13.27 11.50 -6.74
CA LYS A 103 -14.27 11.11 -7.76
C LYS A 103 -14.92 9.75 -7.49
N GLY A 104 -14.82 9.23 -6.26
CA GLY A 104 -15.42 7.95 -5.84
C GLY A 104 -14.45 6.83 -5.47
N GLY A 105 -13.15 7.12 -5.33
CA GLY A 105 -12.17 6.19 -4.76
C GLY A 105 -12.38 6.00 -3.25
N GLU A 106 -12.27 4.76 -2.78
CA GLU A 106 -12.53 4.37 -1.39
C GLU A 106 -11.39 4.70 -0.41
N LEU A 107 -10.19 5.05 -0.90
CA LEU A 107 -9.00 5.23 -0.06
C LEU A 107 -8.71 6.70 0.25
N SER A 108 -8.64 7.04 1.53
CA SER A 108 -8.20 8.34 2.02
C SER A 108 -6.70 8.55 1.75
N HIS A 109 -6.28 9.81 1.65
CA HIS A 109 -4.85 10.17 1.55
C HIS A 109 -4.04 9.61 2.73
N HIS A 110 -4.64 9.52 3.92
CA HIS A 110 -3.97 8.96 5.10
C HIS A 110 -3.71 7.46 4.95
N GLU A 111 -4.70 6.70 4.46
CA GLU A 111 -4.58 5.25 4.23
C GLU A 111 -3.54 4.96 3.15
N THR A 112 -3.53 5.75 2.08
CA THR A 112 -2.52 5.68 1.02
C THR A 112 -1.11 5.94 1.55
N SER A 113 -0.95 6.95 2.41
CA SER A 113 0.35 7.27 3.03
C SER A 113 0.82 6.15 3.96
N ILE A 114 -0.09 5.51 4.70
CA ILE A 114 0.22 4.37 5.57
C ILE A 114 0.67 3.16 4.74
N ILE A 115 -0.10 2.80 3.70
CA ILE A 115 0.22 1.65 2.84
C ILE A 115 1.57 1.86 2.17
N THR A 116 1.77 3.05 1.59
CA THR A 116 3.03 3.42 0.96
C THR A 116 4.18 3.42 1.94
N GLY A 117 3.98 4.00 3.13
CA GLY A 117 4.99 4.03 4.20
C GLY A 117 5.37 2.64 4.69
N ALA A 118 4.41 1.73 4.82
CA ALA A 118 4.66 0.33 5.18
C ALA A 118 5.46 -0.40 4.10
N MET A 119 5.15 -0.18 2.83
CA MET A 119 5.91 -0.74 1.71
C MET A 119 7.35 -0.22 1.69
N ASP A 120 7.55 1.09 1.88
CA ASP A 120 8.87 1.72 1.92
C ASP A 120 9.68 1.27 3.16
N LEU A 121 9.02 1.06 4.31
CA LEU A 121 9.66 0.59 5.54
C LEU A 121 10.31 -0.79 5.38
N THR A 122 9.71 -1.69 4.58
CA THR A 122 10.29 -3.02 4.34
C THR A 122 11.60 -2.98 3.54
N GLN A 123 11.94 -1.87 2.89
CA GLN A 123 13.21 -1.69 2.16
C GLN A 123 14.20 -0.80 2.92
N LYS A 124 13.74 -0.01 3.88
CA LYS A 124 14.62 0.84 4.68
C LYS A 124 15.58 0.00 5.51
N THR A 125 16.86 0.34 5.40
CA THR A 125 17.91 -0.20 6.27
C THR A 125 18.09 0.69 7.49
N ALA A 126 18.78 0.19 8.52
CA ALA A 126 19.11 0.99 9.69
C ALA A 126 19.92 2.25 9.31
N ILE A 127 20.75 2.17 8.27
CA ILE A 127 21.58 3.29 7.79
C ILE A 127 20.71 4.43 7.26
N ASP A 128 19.59 4.12 6.63
CA ASP A 128 18.67 5.11 6.05
C ASP A 128 17.85 5.86 7.11
N ALA A 129 17.79 5.33 8.34
CA ALA A 129 16.96 5.86 9.41
C ALA A 129 17.74 6.33 10.65
N MET A 130 19.02 5.96 10.79
CA MET A 130 19.84 6.33 11.93
C MET A 130 20.39 7.75 11.82
N THR A 131 20.59 8.40 12.96
CA THR A 131 21.39 9.64 13.04
C THR A 131 22.87 9.29 13.09
N HIS A 132 23.70 10.01 12.33
CA HIS A 132 25.14 9.80 12.36
C HIS A 132 25.72 10.09 13.76
N ILE A 133 26.73 9.31 14.17
CA ILE A 133 27.36 9.45 15.50
C ILE A 133 27.98 10.84 15.71
N SER A 134 28.42 11.50 14.64
CA SER A 134 28.98 12.86 14.68
C SER A 134 27.95 13.94 15.01
N GLU A 135 26.67 13.69 14.71
CA GLU A 135 25.56 14.60 14.97
C GLU A 135 24.79 14.21 16.24
N THR A 136 25.20 13.13 16.90
CA THR A 136 24.55 12.61 18.09
C THR A 136 25.04 13.36 19.33
N PHE A 137 24.11 13.89 20.11
CA PHE A 137 24.42 14.45 21.44
C PHE A 137 24.66 13.30 22.44
N SER A 138 25.88 13.21 22.95
CA SER A 138 26.30 12.19 23.93
C SER A 138 27.09 12.83 25.07
N LEU A 139 27.11 12.17 26.24
CA LEU A 139 27.84 12.65 27.43
C LEU A 139 28.96 11.68 27.83
N ASP A 140 30.05 12.20 28.39
CA ASP A 140 31.14 11.37 28.90
C ASP A 140 30.77 10.80 30.28
N ILE A 141 31.09 9.54 30.53
CA ILE A 141 30.90 8.87 31.84
C ILE A 141 31.60 9.62 32.99
N ASN A 142 32.67 10.32 32.68
CA ASN A 142 33.45 11.08 33.67
C ASN A 142 32.95 12.51 33.87
N SER A 143 31.99 12.99 33.07
CA SER A 143 31.43 14.32 33.27
C SER A 143 30.49 14.35 34.48
N LYS A 144 30.27 15.55 35.00
CA LYS A 144 29.35 15.80 36.10
C LYS A 144 28.04 16.35 35.57
N LEU A 145 26.95 16.07 36.28
CA LEU A 145 25.65 16.63 35.98
C LEU A 145 25.52 18.03 36.61
N ASP A 146 26.24 19.00 36.03
CA ASP A 146 26.20 20.40 36.44
C ASP A 146 25.03 21.16 35.78
N MET A 147 24.83 22.41 36.19
CA MET A 147 23.77 23.28 35.65
C MET A 147 23.88 23.44 34.12
N HIS A 148 25.10 23.51 33.59
CA HIS A 148 25.33 23.64 32.15
C HIS A 148 24.88 22.38 31.39
N THR A 149 25.31 21.20 31.85
CA THR A 149 24.99 19.90 31.24
C THR A 149 23.49 19.61 31.34
N MET A 150 22.87 19.90 32.50
CA MET A 150 21.41 19.81 32.68
C MET A 150 20.65 20.70 31.69
N THR A 151 21.09 21.95 31.53
CA THR A 151 20.48 22.88 30.58
C THR A 151 20.63 22.39 29.14
N GLN A 152 21.80 21.84 28.79
CA GLN A 152 22.03 21.26 27.46
C GLN A 152 21.09 20.07 27.19
N ILE A 153 20.96 19.14 28.13
CA ILE A 153 20.03 17.99 28.01
C ILE A 153 18.59 18.48 27.79
N MET A 154 18.14 19.45 28.58
CA MET A 154 16.79 19.99 28.50
C MET A 154 16.55 20.74 27.19
N SER A 155 17.53 21.52 26.72
CA SER A 155 17.44 22.26 25.44
C SER A 155 17.33 21.32 24.22
N LYS A 156 17.95 20.14 24.29
CA LYS A 156 17.89 19.13 23.22
C LYS A 156 16.57 18.35 23.22
N GLY A 157 15.92 18.23 24.38
CA GLY A 157 14.60 17.59 24.50
C GLY A 157 14.57 16.09 24.20
N HIS A 158 15.74 15.42 24.12
CA HIS A 158 15.81 13.98 23.87
C HIS A 158 15.44 13.18 25.13
N SER A 159 14.68 12.09 24.97
CA SER A 159 14.32 11.24 26.12
C SER A 159 15.46 10.29 26.55
N ARG A 160 16.38 9.98 25.64
CA ARG A 160 17.52 9.06 25.84
C ARG A 160 18.79 9.75 25.39
N VAL A 161 19.80 9.76 26.26
CA VAL A 161 21.11 10.35 25.97
C VAL A 161 22.17 9.24 26.06
N PRO A 162 22.89 8.94 24.97
CA PRO A 162 24.00 7.99 24.99
C PRO A 162 25.15 8.48 25.88
N ILE A 163 25.77 7.54 26.59
CA ILE A 163 26.95 7.78 27.44
C ILE A 163 28.15 7.08 26.83
N HIS A 164 29.21 7.84 26.60
CA HIS A 164 30.47 7.35 26.05
C HIS A 164 31.61 7.43 27.08
N SER A 165 32.72 6.77 26.79
CA SER A 165 33.96 6.94 27.57
C SER A 165 35.11 7.33 26.69
N GLY A 166 35.65 8.52 26.94
CA GLY A 166 36.75 9.12 26.19
C GLY A 166 36.35 9.53 24.77
N ASN A 167 36.11 8.55 23.90
CA ASN A 167 35.72 8.78 22.51
C ASN A 167 34.18 8.66 22.33
N PRO A 168 33.51 9.60 21.65
CA PRO A 168 32.09 9.52 21.32
C PRO A 168 31.65 8.24 20.56
N ARG A 169 32.59 7.55 19.90
CA ARG A 169 32.32 6.25 19.25
C ARG A 169 32.26 5.09 20.24
N ASN A 170 32.79 5.25 21.44
CA ASN A 170 32.83 4.21 22.48
C ASN A 170 31.64 4.38 23.43
N ILE A 171 30.45 4.00 22.97
CA ILE A 171 29.21 4.09 23.75
C ILE A 171 29.14 2.92 24.74
N ILE A 172 29.03 3.23 26.04
CA ILE A 172 28.89 2.25 27.13
C ILE A 172 27.43 1.92 27.38
N GLY A 173 26.54 2.90 27.21
CA GLY A 173 25.13 2.74 27.49
C GLY A 173 24.32 4.00 27.23
N LEU A 174 23.13 4.05 27.81
CA LEU A 174 22.21 5.18 27.69
C LEU A 174 21.63 5.57 29.04
N ILE A 175 21.39 6.87 29.22
CA ILE A 175 20.65 7.42 30.36
C ILE A 175 19.28 7.90 29.88
N LEU A 176 18.26 7.62 30.68
CA LEU A 176 16.92 8.16 30.48
C LEU A 176 16.82 9.49 31.21
N VAL A 177 16.42 10.54 30.51
CA VAL A 177 16.32 11.90 31.09
C VAL A 177 15.33 11.93 32.26
N LYS A 178 14.27 11.11 32.22
CA LYS A 178 13.34 10.98 33.35
C LYS A 178 13.98 10.51 34.66
N ASN A 179 15.13 9.82 34.60
CA ASN A 179 15.85 9.39 35.81
C ASN A 179 16.61 10.55 36.46
N LEU A 180 16.82 11.65 35.72
CA LEU A 180 17.52 12.85 36.20
C LEU A 180 16.59 13.80 36.96
N ILE A 181 15.28 13.54 37.01
CA ILE A 181 14.28 14.41 37.66
C ILE A 181 14.57 14.63 39.15
N PHE A 182 15.17 13.63 39.82
CA PHE A 182 15.53 13.72 41.23
C PHE A 182 16.94 14.27 41.47
N CYS A 183 17.73 14.47 40.42
CA CYS A 183 19.10 14.97 40.53
C CYS A 183 19.07 16.50 40.57
N ARG A 184 19.78 17.07 41.54
CA ARG A 184 19.95 18.51 41.66
C ARG A 184 21.25 18.93 40.99
N PRO A 185 21.27 20.02 40.19
CA PRO A 185 22.50 20.52 39.56
C PRO A 185 23.58 20.91 40.58
N GLU A 186 23.18 21.32 41.78
CA GLU A 186 24.08 21.76 42.85
C GLU A 186 24.92 20.60 43.43
N ASP A 187 24.44 19.36 43.30
CA ASP A 187 25.12 18.16 43.82
C ASP A 187 26.29 17.71 42.92
N GLU A 188 26.42 18.29 41.72
CA GLU A 188 27.39 17.92 40.67
C GLU A 188 27.57 16.40 40.51
N THR A 189 26.45 15.66 40.57
CA THR A 189 26.50 14.19 40.60
C THR A 189 27.26 13.63 39.40
N PRO A 190 28.31 12.81 39.62
CA PRO A 190 29.04 12.19 38.52
C PRO A 190 28.13 11.27 37.70
N ILE A 191 28.21 11.33 36.37
CA ILE A 191 27.36 10.52 35.48
C ILE A 191 27.53 9.02 35.74
N LYS A 192 28.73 8.57 36.10
CA LYS A 192 29.01 7.18 36.52
C LYS A 192 28.14 6.65 37.67
N ASN A 193 27.61 7.53 38.53
CA ASN A 193 26.77 7.13 39.67
C ASN A 193 25.30 6.98 39.28
N LEU A 194 24.94 7.36 38.06
CA LEU A 194 23.58 7.26 37.54
C LEU A 194 23.32 5.86 36.99
N ILE A 195 22.04 5.49 36.92
CA ILE A 195 21.63 4.21 36.35
C ILE A 195 21.79 4.25 34.83
N ILE A 196 22.92 3.73 34.36
CA ILE A 196 23.23 3.55 32.93
C ILE A 196 22.58 2.25 32.46
N ARG A 197 21.68 2.34 31.48
CA ARG A 197 21.08 1.16 30.84
C ARG A 197 21.95 0.67 29.71
N LYS A 198 22.14 -0.65 29.63
CA LYS A 198 22.83 -1.29 28.52
C LYS A 198 21.98 -1.17 27.25
N ILE A 199 22.64 -0.94 26.12
CA ILE A 199 22.00 -0.92 24.80
C ILE A 199 21.70 -2.39 24.42
N PRO A 200 20.46 -2.71 24.02
CA PRO A 200 20.07 -4.05 23.57
C PRO A 200 20.75 -4.47 22.27
#